data_AF-A0A9P3N101-F1
#
_entry.id   AF-A0A9P3N101-F1
#
_cell.length_a   1.000
_cell.length_b   1.000
_cell.length_c   1.000
_cell.angle_alpha   90.00
_cell.angle_beta   90.00
_cell.angle_gamma   90.00
#
_symmetry.space_group_name_H-M   'P 1'
#
loop_
_entity.id
_entity.type
_entity.pdbx_description
1 polymer ?
#
loop_
_entity_poly.entity_id
_entity_poly.type
_entity_poly.pdbx_seq_one_letter_code
_entity_poly.pdbx_strand_id
1 'polypeptide(L)'
;MLERNLLHGSIPASLASLQQLERLALTGNQLSGSIPAVLGDMPLLQYLFLSSNSLSGSIPTALGKLTNLIGLFLSENQLCGTIPSTLSNLSKLRELLVGYNMLCGPVEPIVRAMRNLSVLYLSGNQFSGRLPSASSPRLTQFRVDGNFFSHGEVKFRNCSAVVWDTSGNCLAGSLRVCDRASIQRPAAGCASFCGVEVGAAGPECGGHGYCSVNAFTAAGECVCDPNYMLNSSNSNSCVAGAVGASLASGSASVSLQGSAYVSLQGSASVLSNGSILLTGGAPNQHGAAFASPALRLFYFPRKSSLCGIELAFTAAFSFVMSPGGQGAVGEGLAFVVAAVASDKGAIVGLGGVGRRSMGVEFDSVLSVKHRDPNDNHVGVNVGGSPVSLASATAPLILNDAQTKHAWIHYDPTSGGTLRIFLSSDPVQPLTPALTVNVSLCSALKPTASDSLFLFGFVAISSSQAQRHDILSWNFTTCV
;
A
#
# COMPACT_ATOMS: atom_id res chain seq x y z
N MET A 1 -7.19 25.13 -26.34
CA MET A 1 -8.12 24.00 -26.17
C MET A 1 -7.69 22.91 -27.14
N LEU A 2 -7.21 21.76 -26.65
CA LEU A 2 -6.73 20.63 -27.46
C LEU A 2 -7.47 19.33 -27.07
N GLU A 3 -8.72 19.46 -26.64
CA GLU A 3 -9.53 18.33 -26.16
C GLU A 3 -9.95 17.39 -27.29
N ARG A 4 -10.11 16.10 -26.98
CA ARG A 4 -10.62 15.05 -27.88
C ARG A 4 -9.76 14.90 -29.15
N ASN A 5 -8.45 14.80 -28.97
CA ASN A 5 -7.50 14.50 -30.04
C ASN A 5 -6.76 13.19 -29.74
N LEU A 6 -5.74 12.87 -30.55
CA LEU A 6 -4.87 11.69 -30.39
C LEU A 6 -3.47 12.09 -29.90
N LEU A 7 -3.36 13.18 -29.12
CA LEU A 7 -2.08 13.62 -28.57
C LEU A 7 -1.56 12.57 -27.59
N HIS A 8 -0.29 12.20 -27.73
CA HIS A 8 0.36 11.17 -26.91
C HIS A 8 1.69 11.69 -26.35
N GLY A 9 2.32 10.90 -25.48
CA GLY A 9 3.52 11.30 -24.76
C GLY A 9 3.22 12.13 -23.52
N SER A 10 4.26 12.67 -22.89
CA SER A 10 4.11 13.43 -21.66
C SER A 10 3.66 14.87 -21.90
N ILE A 11 2.96 15.43 -20.91
CA ILE A 11 2.67 16.87 -20.88
C ILE A 11 4.02 17.60 -20.76
N PRO A 12 4.39 18.46 -21.73
CA PRO A 12 5.70 19.09 -21.69
C PRO A 12 5.74 20.20 -20.64
N ALA A 13 6.82 20.20 -19.86
CA ALA A 13 7.07 21.22 -18.82
C ALA A 13 7.05 22.66 -19.37
N SER A 14 7.37 22.84 -20.65
CA SER A 14 7.36 24.14 -21.33
C SER A 14 5.98 24.82 -21.38
N LEU A 15 4.86 24.08 -21.19
CA LEU A 15 3.53 24.69 -21.07
C LEU A 15 3.42 25.69 -19.92
N ALA A 16 4.23 25.52 -18.87
CA ALA A 16 4.31 26.47 -17.77
C ALA A 16 4.76 27.87 -18.22
N SER A 17 5.40 28.03 -19.38
CA SER A 17 5.76 29.34 -19.93
C SER A 17 4.56 30.19 -20.35
N LEU A 18 3.38 29.60 -20.50
CA LEU A 18 2.14 30.28 -20.91
C LEU A 18 1.50 31.00 -19.70
N GLN A 19 2.20 31.99 -19.17
CA GLN A 19 1.85 32.69 -17.92
C GLN A 19 0.49 33.41 -17.92
N GLN A 20 -0.05 33.69 -19.11
CA GLN A 20 -1.35 34.33 -19.30
C GLN A 20 -2.51 33.34 -19.49
N LEU A 21 -2.25 32.03 -19.47
CA LEU A 21 -3.26 31.03 -19.78
C LEU A 21 -4.22 30.82 -18.61
N GLU A 22 -5.50 31.10 -18.84
CA GLU A 22 -6.56 30.88 -17.84
C GLU A 22 -7.16 29.47 -17.91
N ARG A 23 -7.09 28.83 -19.07
CA ARG A 23 -7.71 27.52 -19.32
C ARG A 23 -6.76 26.62 -20.11
N LEU A 24 -6.31 25.56 -19.47
CA LEU A 24 -5.57 24.49 -20.14
C LEU A 24 -6.49 23.27 -20.28
N ALA A 25 -6.91 22.98 -21.51
CA ALA A 25 -7.81 21.88 -21.78
C ALA A 25 -7.17 20.85 -22.70
N LEU A 26 -6.89 19.67 -22.15
CA LEU A 26 -6.24 18.51 -22.75
C LEU A 26 -7.07 17.22 -22.59
N THR A 27 -8.34 17.35 -22.18
CA THR A 27 -9.27 16.23 -21.95
C THR A 27 -9.37 15.29 -23.14
N GLY A 28 -9.45 13.99 -22.93
CA GLY A 28 -9.75 13.02 -23.99
C GLY A 28 -8.61 12.90 -25.00
N ASN A 29 -7.39 12.66 -24.53
CA ASN A 29 -6.21 12.40 -25.35
C ASN A 29 -5.54 11.09 -24.90
N GLN A 30 -4.34 10.79 -25.40
CA GLN A 30 -3.52 9.62 -25.04
C GLN A 30 -2.26 10.05 -24.27
N LEU A 31 -2.32 11.16 -23.53
CA LEU A 31 -1.17 11.69 -22.80
C LEU A 31 -0.79 10.74 -21.65
N SER A 32 0.50 10.57 -21.41
CA SER A 32 1.05 9.60 -20.46
C SER A 32 2.11 10.23 -19.54
N GLY A 33 2.58 9.48 -18.54
CA GLY A 33 3.53 9.97 -17.54
C GLY A 33 2.88 10.90 -16.51
N SER A 34 3.71 11.55 -15.69
CA SER A 34 3.25 12.38 -14.58
C SER A 34 2.73 13.76 -15.00
N ILE A 35 1.78 14.29 -14.23
CA ILE A 35 1.42 15.72 -14.30
C ILE A 35 2.67 16.55 -13.92
N PRO A 36 3.19 17.43 -14.78
CA PRO A 36 4.38 18.21 -14.46
C PRO A 36 4.11 19.18 -13.31
N ALA A 37 4.95 19.14 -12.28
CA ALA A 37 4.82 20.04 -11.12
C ALA A 37 4.87 21.52 -11.51
N VAL A 38 5.58 21.86 -12.58
CA VAL A 38 5.72 23.22 -13.11
C VAL A 38 4.39 23.84 -13.59
N LEU A 39 3.34 23.03 -13.83
CA LEU A 39 2.01 23.57 -14.10
C LEU A 39 1.45 24.36 -12.90
N GLY A 40 1.97 24.12 -11.69
CA GLY A 40 1.66 24.90 -10.50
C GLY A 40 2.15 26.36 -10.56
N ASP A 41 3.04 26.69 -11.49
CA ASP A 41 3.64 28.03 -11.65
C ASP A 41 2.93 28.86 -12.75
N MET A 42 1.65 28.55 -13.03
CA MET A 42 0.79 29.25 -13.99
C MET A 42 -0.27 30.12 -13.25
N PRO A 43 0.06 31.36 -12.85
CA PRO A 43 -0.67 32.09 -11.81
C PRO A 43 -2.11 32.47 -12.20
N LEU A 44 -2.41 32.58 -13.49
CA LEU A 44 -3.75 32.95 -13.99
C LEU A 44 -4.64 31.74 -14.29
N LEU A 45 -4.14 30.51 -14.12
CA LEU A 45 -4.89 29.31 -14.47
C LEU A 45 -6.13 29.16 -13.57
N GLN A 46 -7.30 29.15 -14.20
CA GLN A 46 -8.61 28.98 -13.57
C GLN A 46 -9.17 27.58 -13.79
N TYR A 47 -8.87 26.97 -14.94
CA TYR A 47 -9.35 25.63 -15.24
C TYR A 47 -8.23 24.76 -15.83
N LEU A 48 -8.04 23.59 -15.21
CA LEU A 48 -7.12 22.57 -15.67
C LEU A 48 -7.92 21.31 -16.01
N PHE A 49 -8.07 21.03 -17.31
CA PHE A 49 -8.77 19.85 -17.80
C PHE A 49 -7.81 18.82 -18.37
N LEU A 50 -7.58 17.74 -17.61
CA LEU A 50 -6.69 16.63 -17.95
C LEU A 50 -7.43 15.27 -17.96
N SER A 51 -8.75 15.27 -17.79
CA SER A 51 -9.52 14.02 -17.70
C SER A 51 -9.41 13.14 -18.95
N SER A 52 -9.66 11.84 -18.81
CA SER A 52 -9.67 10.86 -19.90
C SER A 52 -8.34 10.85 -20.68
N ASN A 53 -7.26 10.53 -19.98
CA ASN A 53 -5.91 10.34 -20.51
C ASN A 53 -5.27 9.10 -19.84
N SER A 54 -3.97 8.86 -20.10
CA SER A 54 -3.17 7.80 -19.47
C SER A 54 -2.14 8.38 -18.48
N LEU A 55 -2.45 9.51 -17.83
CA LEU A 55 -1.53 10.16 -16.89
C LEU A 55 -1.37 9.31 -15.63
N SER A 56 -0.15 9.19 -15.13
CA SER A 56 0.22 8.34 -14.00
C SER A 56 0.99 9.10 -12.90
N GLY A 57 1.34 8.43 -11.81
CA GLY A 57 2.02 9.06 -10.67
C GLY A 57 1.07 9.90 -9.80
N SER A 58 1.63 10.67 -8.87
CA SER A 58 0.84 11.44 -7.90
C SER A 58 0.39 12.80 -8.43
N ILE A 59 -0.67 13.34 -7.84
CA ILE A 59 -1.08 14.73 -8.05
C ILE A 59 0.02 15.63 -7.45
N PRO A 60 0.66 16.53 -8.22
CA PRO A 60 1.75 17.35 -7.70
C PRO A 60 1.28 18.31 -6.61
N THR A 61 2.03 18.39 -5.51
CA THR A 61 1.79 19.35 -4.42
C THR A 61 1.83 20.80 -4.91
N ALA A 62 2.60 21.08 -5.97
CA ALA A 62 2.74 22.38 -6.61
C ALA A 62 1.41 22.93 -7.19
N LEU A 63 0.44 22.08 -7.53
CA LEU A 63 -0.88 22.55 -7.97
C LEU A 63 -1.61 23.34 -6.88
N GLY A 64 -1.25 23.17 -5.61
CA GLY A 64 -1.76 23.98 -4.50
C GLY A 64 -1.34 25.46 -4.53
N LYS A 65 -0.43 25.87 -5.44
CA LYS A 65 -0.06 27.27 -5.67
C LYS A 65 -1.08 28.03 -6.53
N LEU A 66 -1.94 27.32 -7.28
CA LEU A 66 -2.87 27.90 -8.25
C LEU A 66 -4.09 28.54 -7.59
N THR A 67 -3.90 29.59 -6.80
CA THR A 67 -4.96 30.23 -5.99
C THR A 67 -6.14 30.79 -6.79
N ASN A 68 -5.99 30.94 -8.11
CA ASN A 68 -7.05 31.31 -9.05
C ASN A 68 -7.88 30.14 -9.59
N LEU A 69 -7.49 28.89 -9.29
CA LEU A 69 -8.13 27.70 -9.83
C LEU A 69 -9.57 27.57 -9.33
N ILE A 70 -10.47 27.41 -10.29
CA ILE A 70 -11.92 27.21 -10.11
C ILE A 70 -12.27 25.74 -10.33
N GLY A 71 -11.64 25.09 -11.31
CA GLY A 71 -11.91 23.69 -11.64
C GLY A 71 -10.65 22.88 -11.92
N LEU A 72 -10.56 21.72 -11.25
CA LEU A 72 -9.50 20.73 -11.42
C LEU A 72 -10.13 19.40 -11.86
N PHE A 73 -9.89 19.03 -13.11
CA PHE A 73 -10.48 17.86 -13.75
C PHE A 73 -9.39 16.87 -14.14
N LEU A 74 -9.28 15.79 -13.37
CA LEU A 74 -8.27 14.75 -13.49
C LEU A 74 -8.89 13.34 -13.63
N SER A 75 -10.21 13.24 -13.75
CA SER A 75 -10.92 11.96 -13.79
C SER A 75 -10.47 11.06 -14.94
N GLU A 76 -10.63 9.74 -14.82
CA GLU A 76 -10.30 8.77 -15.87
C GLU A 76 -8.83 8.88 -16.31
N ASN A 77 -7.94 8.65 -15.35
CA ASN A 77 -6.51 8.57 -15.54
C ASN A 77 -5.96 7.39 -14.71
N GLN A 78 -4.64 7.27 -14.62
CA GLN A 78 -3.92 6.29 -13.82
C GLN A 78 -3.19 6.97 -12.63
N LEU A 79 -3.75 8.06 -12.10
CA LEU A 79 -3.14 8.80 -11.00
C LEU A 79 -3.24 8.01 -9.69
N CYS A 80 -2.20 8.08 -8.86
CA CYS A 80 -2.07 7.33 -7.61
C CYS A 80 -1.69 8.23 -6.43
N GLY A 81 -1.68 7.67 -5.23
CA GLY A 81 -1.33 8.36 -3.98
C GLY A 81 -2.47 9.21 -3.44
N THR A 82 -2.16 10.02 -2.42
CA THR A 82 -3.16 10.86 -1.74
C THR A 82 -3.46 12.15 -2.50
N ILE A 83 -4.65 12.71 -2.30
CA ILE A 83 -4.91 14.12 -2.64
C ILE A 83 -3.93 14.99 -1.82
N PRO A 84 -3.12 15.87 -2.43
CA PRO A 84 -2.18 16.70 -1.68
C PRO A 84 -2.89 17.65 -0.74
N SER A 85 -2.41 17.74 0.51
CA SER A 85 -2.95 18.68 1.50
C SER A 85 -2.85 20.13 1.05
N THR A 86 -1.90 20.47 0.18
CA THR A 86 -1.73 21.81 -0.41
C THR A 86 -2.92 22.24 -1.25
N LEU A 87 -3.77 21.33 -1.77
CA LEU A 87 -4.99 21.71 -2.48
C LEU A 87 -6.02 22.39 -1.58
N SER A 88 -5.91 22.26 -0.26
CA SER A 88 -6.73 23.02 0.70
C SER A 88 -6.52 24.54 0.61
N ASN A 89 -5.41 25.00 0.02
CA ASN A 89 -5.13 26.43 -0.20
C ASN A 89 -5.98 27.06 -1.32
N LEU A 90 -6.62 26.24 -2.16
CA LEU A 90 -7.35 26.68 -3.33
C LEU A 90 -8.75 27.21 -2.98
N SER A 91 -8.80 28.37 -2.32
CA SER A 91 -10.04 28.97 -1.81
C SER A 91 -11.11 29.27 -2.87
N LYS A 92 -10.74 29.39 -4.15
CA LYS A 92 -11.66 29.60 -5.28
C LYS A 92 -12.17 28.32 -5.91
N LEU A 93 -11.64 27.15 -5.53
CA LEU A 93 -11.98 25.87 -6.15
C LEU A 93 -13.45 25.53 -5.91
N ARG A 94 -14.16 25.24 -7.00
CA ARG A 94 -15.57 24.86 -7.04
C ARG A 94 -15.77 23.43 -7.51
N GLU A 95 -14.90 22.96 -8.39
CA GLU A 95 -15.05 21.68 -9.07
C GLU A 95 -13.77 20.86 -8.88
N LEU A 96 -13.87 19.77 -8.12
CA LEU A 96 -12.80 18.80 -7.94
C LEU A 96 -13.28 17.45 -8.46
N LEU A 97 -12.79 17.07 -9.64
CA LEU A 97 -13.14 15.83 -10.31
C LEU A 97 -11.88 14.97 -10.46
N VAL A 98 -11.78 13.92 -9.65
CA VAL A 98 -10.65 12.99 -9.63
C VAL A 98 -11.11 11.52 -9.71
N GLY A 99 -12.37 11.29 -10.10
CA GLY A 99 -12.98 9.97 -10.20
C GLY A 99 -12.28 9.05 -11.19
N TYR A 100 -12.41 7.73 -11.03
CA TYR A 100 -11.81 6.70 -11.88
C TYR A 100 -10.30 6.90 -12.06
N ASN A 101 -9.61 6.94 -10.92
CA ASN A 101 -8.17 6.89 -10.81
C ASN A 101 -7.81 5.78 -9.82
N MET A 102 -6.55 5.73 -9.42
CA MET A 102 -6.06 4.86 -8.37
C MET A 102 -5.69 5.70 -7.14
N LEU A 103 -6.41 6.79 -6.81
CA LEU A 103 -6.06 7.66 -5.69
C LEU A 103 -6.54 7.11 -4.33
N CYS A 104 -5.87 7.49 -3.25
CA CYS A 104 -6.07 6.85 -1.96
C CYS A 104 -6.19 7.73 -0.72
N GLY A 105 -6.35 7.05 0.41
CA GLY A 105 -6.12 7.60 1.72
C GLY A 105 -7.29 8.45 2.22
N PRO A 106 -7.14 9.10 3.38
CA PRO A 106 -8.19 9.92 3.95
C PRO A 106 -8.34 11.24 3.17
N VAL A 107 -9.57 11.54 2.78
CA VAL A 107 -9.89 12.76 2.01
C VAL A 107 -10.50 13.86 2.89
N GLU A 108 -11.12 13.48 4.00
CA GLU A 108 -11.89 14.40 4.85
C GLU A 108 -11.11 15.64 5.33
N PRO A 109 -9.86 15.54 5.83
CA PRO A 109 -9.13 16.73 6.28
C PRO A 109 -9.01 17.82 5.21
N ILE A 110 -8.90 17.42 3.94
CA ILE A 110 -8.68 18.30 2.79
C ILE A 110 -10.01 18.89 2.31
N VAL A 111 -11.02 18.05 2.10
CA VAL A 111 -12.34 18.49 1.62
C VAL A 111 -13.02 19.40 2.64
N ARG A 112 -12.80 19.17 3.94
CA ARG A 112 -13.30 20.05 5.01
C ARG A 112 -12.80 21.50 4.89
N ALA A 113 -11.64 21.73 4.29
CA ALA A 113 -11.09 23.07 4.08
C ALA A 113 -11.69 23.77 2.84
N MET A 114 -12.21 23.02 1.86
CA MET A 114 -12.70 23.52 0.57
C MET A 114 -14.14 24.05 0.66
N ARG A 115 -14.32 25.22 1.28
CA ARG A 115 -15.66 25.79 1.59
C ARG A 115 -16.48 26.25 0.38
N ASN A 116 -15.87 26.39 -0.79
CA ASN A 116 -16.53 26.87 -2.02
C ASN A 116 -16.89 25.75 -3.00
N LEU A 117 -16.64 24.49 -2.63
CA LEU A 117 -16.85 23.35 -3.51
C LEU A 117 -18.34 23.16 -3.86
N SER A 118 -18.66 23.10 -5.15
CA SER A 118 -19.99 22.77 -5.66
C SER A 118 -20.05 21.35 -6.23
N VAL A 119 -18.95 20.85 -6.79
CA VAL A 119 -18.86 19.50 -7.37
C VAL A 119 -17.68 18.78 -6.77
N LEU A 120 -17.95 17.66 -6.10
CA LEU A 120 -16.95 16.71 -5.63
C LEU A 120 -17.20 15.36 -6.28
N TYR A 121 -16.25 14.91 -7.10
CA TYR A 121 -16.30 13.61 -7.74
C TYR A 121 -15.03 12.80 -7.43
N LEU A 122 -15.19 11.82 -6.55
CA LEU A 122 -14.14 10.92 -6.05
C LEU A 122 -14.36 9.46 -6.48
N SER A 123 -15.42 9.17 -7.23
CA SER A 123 -15.89 7.79 -7.42
C SER A 123 -14.86 6.89 -8.09
N GLY A 124 -14.90 5.58 -7.79
CA GLY A 124 -14.06 4.59 -8.46
C GLY A 124 -12.57 4.75 -8.16
N ASN A 125 -12.20 5.07 -6.92
CA ASN A 125 -10.84 5.23 -6.43
C ASN A 125 -10.57 4.26 -5.26
N GLN A 126 -9.52 4.52 -4.49
CA GLN A 126 -9.09 3.75 -3.32
C GLN A 126 -9.14 4.57 -2.02
N PHE A 127 -10.00 5.59 -1.96
CA PHE A 127 -10.11 6.44 -0.77
C PHE A 127 -10.65 5.65 0.43
N SER A 128 -10.11 5.91 1.61
CA SER A 128 -10.41 5.15 2.82
C SER A 128 -10.64 6.06 4.03
N GLY A 129 -11.04 5.46 5.15
CA GLY A 129 -11.32 6.19 6.39
C GLY A 129 -12.70 6.86 6.39
N ARG A 130 -12.77 8.07 6.94
CA ARG A 130 -14.03 8.80 7.12
C ARG A 130 -14.53 9.39 5.81
N LEU A 131 -15.83 9.24 5.54
CA LEU A 131 -16.48 9.98 4.46
C LEU A 131 -16.21 11.48 4.61
N PRO A 132 -15.89 12.18 3.51
CA PRO A 132 -15.73 13.62 3.56
C PRO A 132 -17.05 14.28 3.93
N SER A 133 -17.05 15.10 4.97
CA SER A 133 -18.23 15.88 5.35
C SER A 133 -18.48 16.94 4.28
N ALA A 134 -19.75 17.08 3.89
CA ALA A 134 -20.21 18.12 2.99
C ALA A 134 -20.24 19.48 3.69
N SER A 135 -19.06 19.95 4.10
CA SER A 135 -18.88 21.22 4.81
C SER A 135 -19.20 22.43 3.93
N SER A 136 -19.16 22.27 2.60
CA SER A 136 -19.57 23.30 1.66
C SER A 136 -21.11 23.38 1.55
N PRO A 137 -21.73 24.52 1.88
CA PRO A 137 -23.16 24.71 1.68
C PRO A 137 -23.55 24.84 0.19
N ARG A 138 -22.57 24.90 -0.71
CA ARG A 138 -22.77 25.09 -2.16
C ARG A 138 -22.75 23.78 -2.95
N LEU A 139 -22.59 22.66 -2.27
CA LEU A 139 -22.44 21.37 -2.93
C LEU A 139 -23.74 20.98 -3.65
N THR A 140 -23.64 20.71 -4.95
CA THR A 140 -24.73 20.24 -5.81
C THR A 140 -24.49 18.82 -6.30
N GLN A 141 -23.23 18.38 -6.33
CA GLN A 141 -22.85 17.02 -6.69
C GLN A 141 -21.82 16.46 -5.70
N PHE A 142 -22.12 15.27 -5.17
CA PHE A 142 -21.28 14.53 -4.22
C PHE A 142 -21.21 13.06 -4.58
N ARG A 143 -20.21 12.69 -5.37
CA ARG A 143 -20.06 11.33 -5.90
C ARG A 143 -18.80 10.70 -5.29
N VAL A 144 -18.99 9.71 -4.44
CA VAL A 144 -17.92 9.02 -3.69
C VAL A 144 -18.05 7.49 -3.76
N ASP A 145 -18.89 7.00 -4.66
CA ASP A 145 -19.13 5.57 -4.88
C ASP A 145 -17.88 4.81 -5.34
N GLY A 146 -17.82 3.50 -5.13
CA GLY A 146 -16.71 2.66 -5.56
C GLY A 146 -15.38 3.02 -4.89
N ASN A 147 -15.37 3.16 -3.57
CA ASN A 147 -14.20 3.48 -2.73
C ASN A 147 -14.14 2.53 -1.51
N PHE A 148 -13.28 2.81 -0.54
CA PHE A 148 -13.11 2.05 0.71
C PHE A 148 -13.43 2.87 1.97
N PHE A 149 -14.31 3.87 1.87
CA PHE A 149 -14.75 4.60 3.06
C PHE A 149 -15.46 3.65 4.03
N SER A 150 -15.17 3.77 5.33
CA SER A 150 -15.65 2.80 6.33
C SER A 150 -16.65 3.36 7.33
N HIS A 151 -16.66 4.68 7.52
CA HIS A 151 -17.52 5.35 8.51
C HIS A 151 -17.74 6.82 8.14
N GLY A 152 -18.72 7.47 8.78
CA GLY A 152 -19.00 8.90 8.63
C GLY A 152 -20.46 9.20 8.30
N GLU A 153 -20.83 10.47 8.46
CA GLU A 153 -22.18 10.98 8.21
C GLU A 153 -22.08 12.27 7.38
N VAL A 154 -22.94 12.39 6.37
CA VAL A 154 -23.00 13.56 5.50
C VAL A 154 -24.42 14.10 5.48
N LYS A 155 -24.63 15.29 6.04
CA LYS A 155 -25.91 15.99 5.96
C LYS A 155 -25.79 17.16 4.99
N PHE A 156 -26.61 17.14 3.93
CA PHE A 156 -26.76 18.30 3.05
C PHE A 156 -27.84 19.21 3.61
N ARG A 157 -27.70 20.54 3.39
CA ARG A 157 -28.77 21.49 3.73
C ARG A 157 -30.07 21.20 2.96
N ASN A 158 -29.95 20.76 1.71
CA ASN A 158 -31.08 20.42 0.86
C ASN A 158 -30.81 19.12 0.11
N CYS A 159 -31.33 18.03 0.65
CA CYS A 159 -31.04 16.67 0.23
C CYS A 159 -31.60 16.28 -1.14
N SER A 160 -32.66 16.95 -1.60
CA SER A 160 -33.25 16.74 -2.92
C SER A 160 -32.54 17.57 -4.02
N ALA A 161 -31.76 18.57 -3.64
CA ALA A 161 -31.00 19.41 -4.58
C ALA A 161 -29.57 18.89 -4.83
N VAL A 162 -29.09 17.94 -4.03
CA VAL A 162 -27.75 17.35 -4.18
C VAL A 162 -27.86 16.01 -4.86
N VAL A 163 -27.13 15.86 -5.95
CA VAL A 163 -26.95 14.59 -6.63
C VAL A 163 -25.81 13.84 -5.93
N TRP A 164 -26.13 12.77 -5.20
CA TRP A 164 -25.14 12.01 -4.44
C TRP A 164 -25.16 10.51 -4.69
N ASP A 165 -23.99 9.88 -4.62
CA ASP A 165 -23.83 8.42 -4.69
C ASP A 165 -22.68 7.99 -3.77
N THR A 166 -22.97 7.02 -2.90
CA THR A 166 -22.05 6.46 -1.90
C THR A 166 -21.93 4.94 -2.02
N SER A 167 -22.49 4.35 -3.08
CA SER A 167 -22.52 2.91 -3.33
C SER A 167 -21.12 2.29 -3.40
N GLY A 168 -20.98 1.00 -3.10
CA GLY A 168 -19.69 0.30 -3.22
C GLY A 168 -18.58 0.90 -2.32
N ASN A 169 -18.90 1.17 -1.05
CA ASN A 169 -17.94 1.52 0.01
C ASN A 169 -17.95 0.45 1.11
N CYS A 170 -16.99 0.49 2.06
CA CYS A 170 -16.79 -0.53 3.09
C CYS A 170 -17.44 -0.19 4.43
N LEU A 171 -18.72 0.12 4.39
CA LEU A 171 -19.42 0.78 5.49
C LEU A 171 -19.93 -0.25 6.52
N ALA A 172 -19.33 -0.24 7.71
CA ALA A 172 -19.84 -0.99 8.86
C ALA A 172 -20.88 -0.11 9.58
N GLY A 173 -22.17 -0.29 9.26
CA GLY A 173 -23.29 0.44 9.87
C GLY A 173 -23.88 1.57 9.01
N SER A 174 -24.76 2.38 9.63
CA SER A 174 -25.60 3.36 8.94
C SER A 174 -24.82 4.60 8.48
N LEU A 175 -24.28 4.53 7.28
CA LEU A 175 -24.08 5.74 6.49
C LEU A 175 -25.42 6.48 6.40
N ARG A 176 -25.48 7.67 6.97
CA ARG A 176 -26.64 8.54 6.82
C ARG A 176 -26.25 9.65 5.87
N VAL A 177 -26.81 9.59 4.67
CA VAL A 177 -26.92 10.75 3.80
C VAL A 177 -28.35 11.21 3.88
N CYS A 178 -28.58 12.41 4.42
CA CYS A 178 -29.90 13.03 4.36
C CYS A 178 -31.05 12.20 4.96
N ASP A 179 -30.77 11.51 6.07
CA ASP A 179 -31.70 10.62 6.79
C ASP A 179 -32.12 9.34 6.06
N ARG A 180 -31.59 9.05 4.86
CA ARG A 180 -31.70 7.73 4.24
C ARG A 180 -30.51 6.86 4.64
N ALA A 181 -30.79 5.75 5.31
CA ALA A 181 -29.81 4.68 5.48
C ALA A 181 -29.55 4.04 4.11
N SER A 182 -28.35 4.21 3.56
CA SER A 182 -27.95 3.48 2.36
C SER A 182 -27.40 2.12 2.79
N ILE A 183 -28.27 1.13 2.99
CA ILE A 183 -27.85 -0.27 3.15
C ILE A 183 -27.37 -0.73 1.77
N GLN A 184 -26.07 -0.68 1.55
CA GLN A 184 -25.43 -1.01 0.28
C GLN A 184 -24.53 -2.22 0.48
N ARG A 185 -24.48 -3.10 -0.53
CA ARG A 185 -23.52 -4.21 -0.52
C ARG A 185 -22.10 -3.62 -0.48
N PRO A 186 -21.23 -4.07 0.44
CA PRO A 186 -19.84 -3.65 0.46
C PRO A 186 -19.19 -3.88 -0.91
N ALA A 187 -18.26 -3.00 -1.31
CA ALA A 187 -17.42 -3.28 -2.47
C ALA A 187 -16.66 -4.61 -2.28
N ALA A 188 -16.37 -5.30 -3.40
CA ALA A 188 -15.50 -6.48 -3.37
C ALA A 188 -14.12 -6.06 -2.80
N GLY A 189 -13.65 -6.77 -1.76
CA GLY A 189 -12.43 -6.41 -1.03
C GLY A 189 -12.64 -5.62 0.27
N CYS A 190 -13.88 -5.34 0.68
CA CYS A 190 -14.13 -4.77 2.02
C CYS A 190 -13.84 -5.76 3.17
N ALA A 191 -14.01 -7.07 2.93
CA ALA A 191 -13.64 -8.12 3.89
C ALA A 191 -12.13 -8.13 4.21
N SER A 192 -11.30 -7.76 3.24
CA SER A 192 -9.84 -7.71 3.38
C SER A 192 -9.31 -6.38 3.94
N PHE A 193 -10.10 -5.30 3.93
CA PHE A 193 -9.78 -4.04 4.62
C PHE A 193 -10.30 -4.00 6.06
N CYS A 194 -11.38 -4.73 6.37
CA CYS A 194 -11.95 -4.82 7.73
C CYS A 194 -11.49 -6.05 8.53
N GLY A 195 -10.71 -6.97 7.97
CA GLY A 195 -10.32 -8.19 8.69
C GLY A 195 -11.50 -9.08 9.12
N VAL A 196 -12.65 -8.98 8.44
CA VAL A 196 -13.86 -9.74 8.77
C VAL A 196 -14.39 -10.41 7.52
N GLU A 197 -14.42 -11.75 7.53
CA GLU A 197 -15.29 -12.52 6.66
C GLU A 197 -16.75 -12.19 7.02
N VAL A 198 -17.47 -11.52 6.12
CA VAL A 198 -18.90 -11.28 6.32
C VAL A 198 -19.66 -12.56 5.96
N GLY A 199 -19.60 -13.54 6.85
CA GLY A 199 -20.60 -14.60 6.93
C GLY A 199 -21.85 -14.05 7.61
N ALA A 200 -23.00 -14.23 6.95
CA ALA A 200 -24.38 -14.10 7.43
C ALA A 200 -24.66 -13.39 8.77
N ALA A 201 -25.50 -12.35 8.71
CA ALA A 201 -26.31 -11.76 9.78
C ALA A 201 -26.16 -12.35 11.21
N GLY A 202 -25.60 -11.56 12.13
CA GLY A 202 -25.57 -11.82 13.58
C GLY A 202 -25.74 -10.52 14.39
N PRO A 203 -26.25 -10.57 15.64
CA PRO A 203 -27.12 -9.57 16.24
C PRO A 203 -26.41 -8.36 16.86
N GLU A 204 -27.19 -7.29 17.03
CA GLU A 204 -26.85 -6.04 17.71
C GLU A 204 -26.16 -6.26 19.08
N CYS A 205 -24.97 -5.71 19.26
CA CYS A 205 -24.35 -5.60 20.58
C CYS A 205 -24.99 -4.43 21.34
N GLY A 206 -25.88 -4.75 22.28
CA GLY A 206 -26.43 -3.79 23.23
C GLY A 206 -25.40 -3.34 24.28
N GLY A 207 -25.44 -2.05 24.59
CA GLY A 207 -25.13 -1.45 25.90
C GLY A 207 -23.79 -1.79 26.59
N HIS A 208 -22.93 -0.76 26.65
CA HIS A 208 -21.76 -0.58 27.53
C HIS A 208 -20.40 -1.13 27.04
N GLY A 209 -19.50 -0.20 26.70
CA GLY A 209 -18.06 -0.42 26.52
C GLY A 209 -17.61 -0.41 25.05
N TYR A 210 -16.77 0.55 24.67
CA TYR A 210 -16.24 0.69 23.31
C TYR A 210 -15.33 -0.49 22.93
N CYS A 211 -15.70 -1.27 21.91
CA CYS A 211 -14.74 -2.12 21.19
C CYS A 211 -14.01 -1.27 20.14
N SER A 212 -12.67 -1.28 20.18
CA SER A 212 -11.85 -0.73 19.08
C SER A 212 -12.08 -1.60 17.84
N VAL A 213 -12.51 -0.98 16.74
CA VAL A 213 -12.93 -1.65 15.48
C VAL A 213 -11.74 -2.24 14.69
N ASN A 214 -10.57 -2.39 15.33
CA ASN A 214 -9.30 -2.66 14.65
C ASN A 214 -8.57 -3.92 15.16
N ALA A 215 -9.26 -4.97 15.60
CA ALA A 215 -8.68 -6.31 15.67
C ALA A 215 -9.75 -7.37 15.99
N PHE A 216 -10.17 -8.12 14.98
CA PHE A 216 -10.64 -9.49 15.17
C PHE A 216 -9.54 -10.43 14.69
N THR A 217 -9.33 -11.55 15.38
CA THR A 217 -8.50 -12.64 14.85
C THR A 217 -9.27 -13.36 13.73
N ALA A 218 -8.58 -14.12 12.89
CA ALA A 218 -9.20 -14.91 11.81
C ALA A 218 -10.19 -15.99 12.31
N ALA A 219 -10.39 -16.14 13.63
CA ALA A 219 -11.37 -17.01 14.27
C ALA A 219 -12.60 -16.25 14.82
N GLY A 220 -12.66 -14.92 14.70
CA GLY A 220 -13.81 -14.11 15.13
C GLY A 220 -13.85 -13.70 16.60
N GLU A 221 -12.74 -13.83 17.34
CA GLU A 221 -12.67 -13.42 18.75
C GLU A 221 -12.31 -11.93 18.91
N CYS A 222 -12.93 -11.26 19.89
CA CYS A 222 -12.69 -9.85 20.22
C CYS A 222 -11.26 -9.65 20.75
N VAL A 223 -10.54 -8.61 20.31
CA VAL A 223 -9.25 -8.21 20.90
C VAL A 223 -9.45 -6.96 21.76
N CYS A 224 -9.01 -7.05 23.02
CA CYS A 224 -9.09 -5.95 23.98
C CYS A 224 -7.98 -4.90 23.76
N ASP A 225 -8.26 -3.65 24.09
CA ASP A 225 -7.26 -2.57 24.17
C ASP A 225 -6.09 -2.98 25.11
N PRO A 226 -4.84 -2.55 24.86
CA PRO A 226 -3.66 -2.93 25.65
C PRO A 226 -3.74 -2.73 27.17
N ASN A 227 -4.71 -1.96 27.70
CA ASN A 227 -4.95 -1.84 29.14
C ASN A 227 -5.96 -2.87 29.73
N TYR A 228 -6.48 -3.78 28.91
CA TYR A 228 -7.55 -4.73 29.27
C TYR A 228 -7.26 -6.14 28.73
N MET A 229 -7.66 -7.16 29.49
CA MET A 229 -7.54 -8.58 29.16
C MET A 229 -8.92 -9.17 28.81
N LEU A 230 -8.94 -10.22 27.99
CA LEU A 230 -10.16 -10.98 27.68
C LEU A 230 -10.71 -11.64 28.95
N ASN A 231 -12.02 -11.52 29.18
CA ASN A 231 -12.68 -12.16 30.30
C ASN A 231 -12.72 -13.68 30.12
N SER A 232 -12.06 -14.43 31.01
CA SER A 232 -11.98 -15.89 30.94
C SER A 232 -13.33 -16.62 31.10
N SER A 233 -14.38 -15.91 31.49
CA SER A 233 -15.74 -16.46 31.65
C SER A 233 -16.70 -16.07 30.51
N ASN A 234 -16.33 -15.12 29.65
CA ASN A 234 -17.14 -14.67 28.51
C ASN A 234 -16.25 -14.02 27.43
N SER A 235 -16.02 -14.73 26.31
CA SER A 235 -15.10 -14.38 25.22
C SER A 235 -15.45 -13.11 24.43
N ASN A 236 -16.58 -12.45 24.75
CA ASN A 236 -17.02 -11.20 24.12
C ASN A 236 -16.92 -9.96 25.05
N SER A 237 -16.13 -10.02 26.12
CA SER A 237 -15.96 -8.87 27.06
C SER A 237 -14.51 -8.70 27.55
N CYS A 238 -14.11 -7.45 27.81
CA CYS A 238 -12.77 -7.07 28.27
C CYS A 238 -12.78 -6.59 29.73
N VAL A 239 -11.80 -7.01 30.54
CA VAL A 239 -11.64 -6.65 31.97
C VAL A 239 -10.21 -6.23 32.26
N ALA A 240 -10.00 -5.29 33.19
CA ALA A 240 -8.65 -4.83 33.54
C ALA A 240 -7.84 -5.97 34.22
N GLY A 241 -6.71 -6.38 33.64
CA GLY A 241 -5.97 -7.55 34.10
C GLY A 241 -4.65 -7.22 34.81
N ALA A 242 -4.51 -7.68 36.05
CA ALA A 242 -3.28 -7.61 36.85
C ALA A 242 -2.23 -8.64 36.38
N VAL A 243 -0.96 -8.29 36.62
CA VAL A 243 0.27 -9.01 36.21
C VAL A 243 0.42 -10.35 36.94
N GLY A 244 0.66 -11.44 36.19
CA GLY A 244 1.35 -12.64 36.67
C GLY A 244 0.72 -13.99 36.30
N ALA A 245 1.48 -14.84 35.57
CA ALA A 245 1.75 -16.27 35.87
C ALA A 245 2.02 -17.15 34.62
N SER A 246 2.98 -18.05 34.83
CA SER A 246 3.52 -19.13 33.99
C SER A 246 2.54 -20.29 33.72
N LEU A 247 2.68 -21.03 32.60
CA LEU A 247 2.86 -22.50 32.57
C LEU A 247 2.97 -23.10 31.14
N ALA A 248 3.51 -24.32 31.09
CA ALA A 248 4.20 -24.94 29.97
C ALA A 248 3.40 -26.01 29.17
N SER A 249 4.02 -26.42 28.06
CA SER A 249 3.97 -27.72 27.35
C SER A 249 2.94 -27.97 26.23
N GLY A 250 3.47 -28.27 25.04
CA GLY A 250 3.01 -29.43 24.26
C GLY A 250 1.99 -29.21 23.14
N SER A 251 2.34 -28.45 22.10
CA SER A 251 1.95 -28.59 20.67
C SER A 251 2.21 -27.25 19.99
N ALA A 252 2.86 -27.26 18.81
CA ALA A 252 3.39 -26.06 18.18
C ALA A 252 2.29 -25.07 17.77
N SER A 253 1.91 -24.21 18.70
CA SER A 253 1.16 -22.98 18.46
C SER A 253 2.14 -21.92 17.97
N VAL A 254 1.90 -21.39 16.78
CA VAL A 254 2.59 -20.19 16.29
C VAL A 254 2.15 -19.03 17.18
N SER A 255 2.98 -18.74 18.18
CA SER A 255 2.82 -17.55 19.03
C SER A 255 3.04 -16.32 18.16
N LEU A 256 1.96 -15.62 17.80
CA LEU A 256 2.04 -14.28 17.20
C LEU A 256 2.47 -13.30 18.30
N GLN A 257 3.75 -13.33 18.68
CA GLN A 257 4.37 -12.23 19.42
C GLN A 257 4.68 -11.11 18.43
N GLY A 258 3.69 -10.28 18.12
CA GLY A 258 3.84 -9.13 17.23
C GLY A 258 3.08 -7.91 17.74
N SER A 259 3.65 -6.73 17.54
CA SER A 259 2.92 -5.45 17.64
C SER A 259 1.77 -5.44 16.63
N ALA A 260 0.73 -4.62 16.84
CA ALA A 260 -0.43 -4.50 15.94
C ALA A 260 -0.07 -4.22 14.45
N TYR A 261 1.17 -3.77 14.20
CA TYR A 261 1.69 -3.35 12.89
C TYR A 261 2.67 -4.35 12.24
N VAL A 262 3.08 -5.41 12.93
CA VAL A 262 4.08 -6.37 12.43
C VAL A 262 3.69 -7.80 12.78
N SER A 263 3.59 -8.66 11.77
CA SER A 263 3.39 -10.11 11.92
C SER A 263 4.75 -10.81 11.89
N LEU A 264 5.11 -11.49 12.97
CA LEU A 264 6.34 -12.28 13.09
C LEU A 264 6.05 -13.77 12.96
N GLN A 265 6.96 -14.49 12.30
CA GLN A 265 6.89 -15.94 12.10
C GLN A 265 8.26 -16.59 12.32
N GLY A 266 8.26 -17.86 12.72
CA GLY A 266 9.48 -18.64 12.94
C GLY A 266 10.31 -18.10 14.11
N SER A 267 11.62 -17.93 13.91
CA SER A 267 12.53 -17.39 14.93
C SER A 267 12.50 -15.85 15.05
N ALA A 268 11.65 -15.17 14.28
CA ALA A 268 11.66 -13.71 14.23
C ALA A 268 11.17 -13.09 15.54
N SER A 269 11.85 -12.03 16.00
CA SER A 269 11.51 -11.31 17.22
C SER A 269 11.87 -9.82 17.11
N VAL A 270 11.21 -8.98 17.92
CA VAL A 270 11.56 -7.56 18.03
C VAL A 270 12.52 -7.38 19.21
N LEU A 271 13.67 -6.75 18.95
CA LEU A 271 14.68 -6.45 19.96
C LEU A 271 14.30 -5.17 20.74
N SER A 272 14.93 -4.96 21.90
CA SER A 272 14.66 -3.82 22.78
C SER A 272 14.94 -2.46 22.15
N ASN A 273 15.82 -2.40 21.15
CA ASN A 273 16.13 -1.21 20.35
C ASN A 273 15.12 -0.98 19.19
N GLY A 274 14.10 -1.82 19.07
CA GLY A 274 13.08 -1.74 18.02
C GLY A 274 13.43 -2.41 16.69
N SER A 275 14.65 -2.94 16.51
CA SER A 275 14.99 -3.69 15.29
C SER A 275 14.34 -5.08 15.30
N ILE A 276 14.13 -5.65 14.11
CA ILE A 276 13.59 -6.99 13.95
C ILE A 276 14.76 -7.96 13.72
N LEU A 277 14.92 -8.91 14.63
CA LEU A 277 15.83 -10.03 14.47
C LEU A 277 15.09 -11.16 13.74
N LEU A 278 15.51 -11.51 12.53
CA LEU A 278 14.92 -12.62 11.78
C LEU A 278 15.54 -13.97 12.21
N THR A 279 16.87 -14.05 12.26
CA THR A 279 17.62 -15.20 12.80
C THR A 279 18.74 -14.72 13.72
N GLY A 280 18.97 -15.44 14.82
CA GLY A 280 19.88 -15.07 15.90
C GLY A 280 21.33 -15.54 15.73
N GLY A 281 21.68 -16.16 14.60
CA GLY A 281 23.02 -16.70 14.36
C GLY A 281 23.24 -18.11 14.90
N ALA A 282 22.19 -18.89 15.12
CA ALA A 282 22.31 -20.35 15.29
C ALA A 282 21.95 -21.05 13.97
N PRO A 283 22.55 -22.22 13.66
CA PRO A 283 22.18 -23.00 12.48
C PRO A 283 20.71 -23.42 12.49
N ASN A 284 20.15 -23.67 11.29
CA ASN A 284 18.79 -24.14 11.04
C ASN A 284 17.68 -23.23 11.61
N GLN A 285 17.87 -21.93 11.51
CA GLN A 285 16.86 -20.93 11.88
C GLN A 285 16.17 -20.36 10.65
N HIS A 286 14.87 -20.15 10.77
CA HIS A 286 14.04 -19.50 9.75
C HIS A 286 13.17 -18.46 10.45
N GLY A 287 13.25 -17.21 10.00
CA GLY A 287 12.42 -16.13 10.55
C GLY A 287 11.83 -15.28 9.43
N ALA A 288 10.60 -14.82 9.65
CA ALA A 288 9.95 -13.89 8.75
C ALA A 288 9.22 -12.78 9.51
N ALA A 289 9.16 -11.61 8.90
CA ALA A 289 8.43 -10.46 9.43
C ALA A 289 7.70 -9.72 8.32
N PHE A 290 6.41 -9.49 8.48
CA PHE A 290 5.55 -8.82 7.49
C PHE A 290 4.84 -7.61 8.08
N ALA A 291 4.73 -6.55 7.30
CA ALA A 291 3.97 -5.36 7.65
C ALA A 291 2.46 -5.68 7.73
N SER A 292 1.79 -5.08 8.70
CA SER A 292 0.34 -5.11 8.88
C SER A 292 -0.19 -3.67 8.96
N PRO A 293 -1.20 -3.27 8.15
CA PRO A 293 -1.94 -4.11 7.22
C PRO A 293 -1.18 -4.44 5.93
N ALA A 294 -1.64 -5.47 5.22
CA ALA A 294 -1.18 -5.79 3.87
C ALA A 294 -1.48 -4.64 2.88
N LEU A 295 -0.61 -4.46 1.88
CA LEU A 295 -0.69 -3.36 0.92
C LEU A 295 -1.33 -3.81 -0.39
N ARG A 296 -2.00 -2.89 -1.07
CA ARG A 296 -2.61 -3.16 -2.37
C ARG A 296 -1.58 -2.99 -3.48
N LEU A 297 -1.53 -3.96 -4.38
CA LEU A 297 -0.63 -3.96 -5.54
C LEU A 297 -1.32 -4.07 -6.89
N PHE A 298 -2.62 -4.38 -6.89
CA PHE A 298 -3.40 -4.46 -8.10
C PHE A 298 -4.75 -3.78 -7.92
N TYR A 299 -5.17 -3.07 -8.96
CA TYR A 299 -6.50 -2.48 -9.07
C TYR A 299 -7.31 -3.22 -10.15
N PHE A 300 -8.51 -3.71 -9.79
CA PHE A 300 -9.37 -4.44 -10.71
C PHE A 300 -10.63 -3.62 -11.05
N PRO A 301 -10.65 -2.87 -12.17
CA PRO A 301 -11.84 -2.15 -12.57
C PRO A 301 -12.93 -3.12 -13.07
N ARG A 302 -13.84 -3.54 -12.15
CA ARG A 302 -15.01 -4.44 -12.34
C ARG A 302 -14.72 -5.83 -12.93
N LYS A 303 -15.28 -6.90 -12.33
CA LYS A 303 -15.44 -8.30 -12.83
C LYS A 303 -14.59 -8.69 -14.07
N SER A 304 -13.28 -8.47 -14.02
CA SER A 304 -12.35 -8.77 -15.09
C SER A 304 -11.50 -9.95 -14.64
N SER A 305 -11.34 -10.94 -15.51
CA SER A 305 -10.43 -12.07 -15.34
C SER A 305 -8.98 -11.72 -15.73
N LEU A 306 -8.72 -10.48 -16.19
CA LEU A 306 -7.38 -9.96 -16.45
C LEU A 306 -6.74 -9.46 -15.14
N CYS A 307 -5.41 -9.39 -15.12
CA CYS A 307 -4.54 -9.11 -13.97
C CYS A 307 -4.73 -7.82 -13.18
N GLY A 308 -5.75 -7.02 -13.51
CA GLY A 308 -5.88 -5.67 -13.00
C GLY A 308 -4.77 -4.76 -13.51
N ILE A 309 -4.78 -3.52 -13.02
CA ILE A 309 -3.74 -2.53 -13.23
C ILE A 309 -2.70 -2.75 -12.12
N GLU A 310 -1.44 -3.01 -12.51
CA GLU A 310 -0.30 -3.12 -11.60
C GLU A 310 -0.02 -1.74 -10.97
N LEU A 311 0.16 -1.69 -9.65
CA LEU A 311 0.52 -0.49 -8.92
C LEU A 311 2.04 -0.42 -8.74
N ALA A 312 2.62 0.77 -8.93
CA ALA A 312 4.01 1.02 -8.55
C ALA A 312 4.21 0.83 -7.05
N PHE A 313 5.41 0.49 -6.64
CA PHE A 313 5.76 0.50 -5.23
C PHE A 313 7.22 0.86 -5.01
N THR A 314 7.52 1.35 -3.82
CA THR A 314 8.87 1.55 -3.32
C THR A 314 9.03 0.89 -1.96
N ALA A 315 10.11 0.14 -1.76
CA ALA A 315 10.53 -0.36 -0.46
C ALA A 315 11.91 0.22 -0.12
N ALA A 316 12.07 0.78 1.08
CA ALA A 316 13.34 1.27 1.58
C ALA A 316 13.61 0.66 2.95
N PHE A 317 14.77 0.06 3.15
CA PHE A 317 15.09 -0.62 4.41
C PHE A 317 16.58 -0.64 4.68
N SER A 318 16.91 -0.83 5.96
CA SER A 318 18.28 -0.98 6.42
C SER A 318 18.43 -2.30 7.16
N PHE A 319 19.50 -3.02 6.88
CA PHE A 319 19.73 -4.34 7.45
C PHE A 319 21.20 -4.57 7.78
N VAL A 320 21.45 -5.55 8.64
CA VAL A 320 22.78 -6.07 8.95
C VAL A 320 22.76 -7.59 8.78
N MET A 321 23.77 -8.08 8.07
CA MET A 321 24.10 -9.50 8.00
C MET A 321 25.43 -9.70 8.70
N SER A 322 25.47 -10.61 9.67
CA SER A 322 26.71 -10.93 10.38
C SER A 322 26.88 -12.45 10.51
N PRO A 323 28.12 -12.96 10.36
CA PRO A 323 28.41 -14.37 10.66
C PRO A 323 28.01 -14.72 12.10
N GLY A 324 27.45 -15.90 12.31
CA GLY A 324 27.19 -16.44 13.66
C GLY A 324 28.43 -17.02 14.34
N GLY A 325 29.58 -17.04 13.64
CA GLY A 325 30.89 -17.50 14.11
C GLY A 325 31.98 -17.22 13.06
N GLN A 326 33.27 -17.44 13.39
CA GLN A 326 34.37 -17.20 12.43
C GLN A 326 34.21 -18.08 11.17
N GLY A 327 34.09 -17.44 10.00
CA GLY A 327 34.02 -18.11 8.70
C GLY A 327 32.66 -18.70 8.31
N ALA A 328 31.59 -18.44 9.08
CA ALA A 328 30.25 -18.94 8.76
C ALA A 328 29.57 -18.06 7.69
N VAL A 329 29.19 -18.68 6.58
CA VAL A 329 28.53 -18.04 5.44
C VAL A 329 27.12 -18.64 5.29
N GLY A 330 26.06 -17.89 5.59
CA GLY A 330 24.67 -18.38 5.59
C GLY A 330 23.89 -18.06 4.31
N GLU A 331 22.67 -18.58 4.16
CA GLU A 331 21.89 -18.45 2.91
C GLU A 331 21.45 -17.01 2.62
N GLY A 332 21.29 -16.17 3.64
CA GLY A 332 21.00 -14.74 3.47
C GLY A 332 19.57 -14.34 3.82
N LEU A 333 19.12 -13.23 3.22
CA LEU A 333 17.79 -12.64 3.47
C LEU A 333 17.12 -12.22 2.17
N ALA A 334 15.79 -12.17 2.16
CA ALA A 334 15.01 -11.66 1.04
C ALA A 334 13.94 -10.65 1.50
N PHE A 335 13.80 -9.56 0.75
CA PHE A 335 12.56 -8.79 0.75
C PHE A 335 11.50 -9.54 -0.08
N VAL A 336 10.28 -9.66 0.44
CA VAL A 336 9.22 -10.47 -0.18
C VAL A 336 7.93 -9.69 -0.32
N VAL A 337 7.31 -9.84 -1.49
CA VAL A 337 5.92 -9.48 -1.79
C VAL A 337 5.14 -10.77 -2.06
N ALA A 338 4.09 -11.06 -1.27
CA ALA A 338 3.31 -12.30 -1.39
C ALA A 338 1.80 -12.08 -1.22
N ALA A 339 0.97 -12.88 -1.89
CA ALA A 339 -0.47 -12.82 -1.71
C ALA A 339 -0.88 -13.25 -0.28
N VAL A 340 -1.85 -12.56 0.35
CA VAL A 340 -2.29 -12.90 1.73
C VAL A 340 -2.84 -14.34 1.83
N ALA A 341 -3.45 -14.85 0.75
CA ALA A 341 -3.99 -16.21 0.67
C ALA A 341 -2.95 -17.28 0.29
N SER A 342 -1.66 -16.94 0.12
CA SER A 342 -0.63 -17.97 0.02
C SER A 342 -0.43 -18.59 1.40
N ASP A 343 -1.06 -19.74 1.58
CA ASP A 343 -1.05 -20.65 2.73
C ASP A 343 -0.08 -20.36 3.87
N LYS A 344 -0.66 -20.28 5.07
CA LYS A 344 -0.10 -20.64 6.36
C LYS A 344 1.13 -21.56 6.23
N GLY A 345 2.33 -20.99 6.28
CA GLY A 345 3.56 -21.73 6.56
C GLY A 345 4.49 -22.12 5.39
N ALA A 346 4.34 -21.56 4.18
CA ALA A 346 5.21 -21.93 3.04
C ALA A 346 5.95 -20.76 2.35
N ILE A 347 6.35 -19.72 3.10
CA ILE A 347 7.42 -18.80 2.64
C ILE A 347 8.73 -19.33 3.26
N VAL A 348 9.18 -20.50 2.80
CA VAL A 348 10.38 -21.16 3.31
C VAL A 348 11.35 -21.37 2.16
N GLY A 349 12.49 -20.70 2.23
CA GLY A 349 13.64 -20.93 1.35
C GLY A 349 13.92 -19.77 0.41
N LEU A 350 15.14 -19.22 0.46
CA LEU A 350 15.72 -18.50 -0.69
C LEU A 350 15.72 -19.38 -1.96
N GLY A 351 15.58 -20.70 -1.82
CA GLY A 351 15.22 -21.64 -2.88
C GLY A 351 13.73 -21.79 -3.21
N GLY A 352 12.86 -20.82 -2.94
CA GLY A 352 11.46 -20.91 -3.35
C GLY A 352 10.51 -19.94 -2.65
N VAL A 353 10.48 -18.68 -3.10
CA VAL A 353 9.37 -17.78 -2.80
C VAL A 353 8.09 -18.45 -3.31
N GLY A 354 7.06 -18.67 -2.47
CA GLY A 354 5.86 -19.45 -2.85
C GLY A 354 5.23 -19.09 -4.21
N ARG A 355 4.41 -19.97 -4.79
CA ARG A 355 3.89 -19.88 -6.20
C ARG A 355 3.18 -18.57 -6.60
N ARG A 356 2.97 -17.63 -5.67
CA ARG A 356 2.30 -16.33 -5.82
C ARG A 356 3.06 -15.22 -5.08
N SER A 357 4.35 -15.14 -5.33
CA SER A 357 5.24 -14.19 -4.66
C SER A 357 6.38 -13.73 -5.55
N MET A 358 6.98 -12.61 -5.18
CA MET A 358 8.20 -12.06 -5.74
C MET A 358 9.16 -11.75 -4.59
N GLY A 359 10.43 -12.09 -4.77
CA GLY A 359 11.49 -11.84 -3.81
C GLY A 359 12.65 -11.07 -4.43
N VAL A 360 13.26 -10.18 -3.64
CA VAL A 360 14.60 -9.66 -3.89
C VAL A 360 15.52 -10.26 -2.85
N GLU A 361 16.38 -11.17 -3.28
CA GLU A 361 17.33 -11.88 -2.41
C GLU A 361 18.63 -11.12 -2.28
N PHE A 362 19.20 -11.17 -1.08
CA PHE A 362 20.57 -10.76 -0.76
C PHE A 362 21.27 -12.04 -0.31
N ASP A 363 21.81 -12.75 -1.28
CA ASP A 363 22.37 -14.06 -1.12
C ASP A 363 23.86 -13.96 -0.73
N SER A 364 24.20 -14.66 0.34
CA SER A 364 25.57 -14.77 0.83
C SER A 364 26.21 -16.13 0.58
N VAL A 365 25.51 -17.12 0.00
CA VAL A 365 26.04 -18.45 -0.27
C VAL A 365 26.04 -18.76 -1.77
N LEU A 366 27.10 -19.44 -2.21
CA LEU A 366 27.17 -20.01 -3.55
C LEU A 366 26.44 -21.35 -3.58
N SER A 367 25.35 -21.45 -4.33
CA SER A 367 24.70 -22.72 -4.66
C SER A 367 24.82 -23.03 -6.15
N VAL A 368 25.69 -24.00 -6.47
CA VAL A 368 25.82 -24.58 -7.82
C VAL A 368 24.47 -25.15 -8.31
N LYS A 369 23.58 -25.53 -7.38
CA LYS A 369 22.24 -26.04 -7.68
C LYS A 369 21.26 -24.93 -8.13
N HIS A 370 21.50 -23.68 -7.74
CA HIS A 370 20.67 -22.52 -8.06
C HIS A 370 21.23 -21.66 -9.21
N ARG A 371 22.41 -22.02 -9.76
CA ARG A 371 23.13 -21.30 -10.84
C ARG A 371 23.54 -19.88 -10.44
N ASP A 372 23.95 -19.71 -9.19
CA ASP A 372 24.39 -18.42 -8.68
C ASP A 372 25.67 -17.97 -9.39
N PRO A 373 25.87 -16.65 -9.61
CA PRO A 373 27.17 -16.11 -9.98
C PRO A 373 28.21 -16.51 -8.91
N ASN A 374 29.49 -16.63 -9.28
CA ASN A 374 30.55 -17.12 -8.39
C ASN A 374 30.86 -16.24 -7.13
N ASP A 375 30.01 -15.26 -6.79
CA ASP A 375 30.15 -14.34 -5.65
C ASP A 375 28.79 -14.07 -4.94
N ASN A 376 28.83 -13.50 -3.72
CA ASN A 376 27.66 -12.92 -3.05
C ASN A 376 26.90 -11.98 -4.00
N HIS A 377 25.58 -12.07 -4.04
CA HIS A 377 24.82 -11.31 -5.02
C HIS A 377 23.44 -10.86 -4.51
N VAL A 378 22.92 -9.83 -5.18
CA VAL A 378 21.51 -9.44 -5.10
C VAL A 378 20.79 -10.06 -6.29
N GLY A 379 19.66 -10.72 -6.06
CA GLY A 379 18.90 -11.44 -7.08
C GLY A 379 17.40 -11.09 -7.06
N VAL A 380 16.67 -11.49 -8.12
CA VAL A 380 15.21 -11.36 -8.20
C VAL A 380 14.57 -12.69 -8.56
N ASN A 381 13.71 -13.18 -7.66
CA ASN A 381 13.02 -14.47 -7.78
C ASN A 381 11.51 -14.24 -7.95
N VAL A 382 10.87 -15.03 -8.81
CA VAL A 382 9.42 -14.93 -9.08
C VAL A 382 8.74 -16.31 -9.10
N GLY A 383 7.54 -16.38 -8.51
CA GLY A 383 6.57 -17.44 -8.76
C GLY A 383 6.99 -18.87 -8.39
N GLY A 384 7.75 -19.08 -7.33
CA GLY A 384 8.22 -20.43 -6.95
C GLY A 384 9.56 -20.86 -7.53
N SER A 385 10.21 -20.01 -8.34
CA SER A 385 11.52 -20.35 -8.91
C SER A 385 12.61 -20.24 -7.83
N PRO A 386 13.37 -21.32 -7.55
CA PRO A 386 14.59 -21.29 -6.73
C PRO A 386 15.76 -20.58 -7.42
N VAL A 387 15.60 -20.20 -8.69
CA VAL A 387 16.65 -19.62 -9.52
C VAL A 387 16.27 -18.18 -9.79
N SER A 388 17.15 -17.26 -9.39
CA SER A 388 17.12 -15.87 -9.81
C SER A 388 16.99 -15.80 -11.33
N LEU A 389 16.21 -14.86 -11.87
CA LEU A 389 16.17 -14.67 -13.32
C LEU A 389 17.61 -14.50 -13.82
N ALA A 390 18.08 -15.35 -14.75
CA ALA A 390 19.51 -15.51 -15.06
C ALA A 390 20.23 -14.22 -15.55
N SER A 391 19.49 -13.14 -15.82
CA SER A 391 19.95 -11.80 -16.20
C SER A 391 19.75 -10.75 -15.09
N ALA A 392 19.50 -11.17 -13.85
CA ALA A 392 18.98 -10.34 -12.76
C ALA A 392 19.82 -10.45 -11.48
N THR A 393 21.14 -10.47 -11.60
CA THR A 393 22.04 -10.48 -10.43
C THR A 393 23.03 -9.32 -10.46
N ALA A 394 23.38 -8.80 -9.28
CA ALA A 394 24.42 -7.78 -9.10
C ALA A 394 25.32 -8.15 -7.91
N PRO A 395 26.62 -7.81 -7.93
CA PRO A 395 27.54 -8.13 -6.83
C PRO A 395 27.11 -7.51 -5.49
N LEU A 396 27.21 -8.28 -4.41
CA LEU A 396 26.91 -7.85 -3.05
C LEU A 396 28.18 -7.87 -2.19
N ILE A 397 28.71 -6.69 -1.87
CA ILE A 397 29.89 -6.57 -1.00
C ILE A 397 29.43 -6.61 0.46
N LEU A 398 29.59 -7.77 1.10
CA LEU A 398 29.38 -7.97 2.52
C LEU A 398 30.68 -7.72 3.28
N ASN A 399 30.72 -6.63 4.05
CA ASN A 399 31.71 -6.44 5.10
C ASN A 399 31.01 -6.76 6.42
N ASP A 400 31.60 -7.65 7.22
CA ASP A 400 30.96 -8.18 8.43
C ASP A 400 30.38 -7.08 9.32
N ALA A 401 29.11 -7.26 9.71
CA ALA A 401 28.37 -6.38 10.62
C ALA A 401 28.19 -4.92 10.14
N GLN A 402 28.50 -4.60 8.87
CA GLN A 402 28.21 -3.28 8.32
C GLN A 402 26.72 -3.14 7.99
N THR A 403 26.12 -2.01 8.35
CA THR A 403 24.77 -1.66 7.90
C THR A 403 24.75 -1.47 6.38
N LYS A 404 23.74 -2.05 5.74
CA LYS A 404 23.41 -1.83 4.33
C LYS A 404 22.03 -1.20 4.24
N HIS A 405 21.87 -0.31 3.27
CA HIS A 405 20.63 0.36 2.93
C HIS A 405 20.21 -0.04 1.52
N ALA A 406 18.97 -0.49 1.37
CA ALA A 406 18.42 -0.92 0.09
C ALA A 406 17.15 -0.15 -0.25
N TRP A 407 16.99 0.18 -1.53
CA TRP A 407 15.78 0.76 -2.10
C TRP A 407 15.35 -0.06 -3.31
N ILE A 408 14.09 -0.49 -3.32
CA ILE A 408 13.49 -1.26 -4.41
C ILE A 408 12.36 -0.44 -4.98
N HIS A 409 12.47 -0.06 -6.26
CA HIS A 409 11.48 0.74 -6.96
C HIS A 409 10.87 -0.13 -8.06
N TYR A 410 9.57 -0.37 -7.97
CA TYR A 410 8.79 -1.02 -9.00
C TYR A 410 7.98 -0.01 -9.79
N ASP A 411 8.15 -0.02 -11.11
CA ASP A 411 7.44 0.81 -12.06
C ASP A 411 6.64 -0.09 -13.01
N PRO A 412 5.30 -0.07 -12.97
CA PRO A 412 4.45 -0.93 -13.81
C PRO A 412 4.42 -0.47 -15.28
N THR A 413 4.98 0.70 -15.60
CA THR A 413 4.99 1.18 -17.00
C THR A 413 5.82 0.25 -17.90
N SER A 414 5.39 0.12 -19.15
CA SER A 414 6.06 -0.70 -20.18
C SER A 414 6.24 -2.20 -19.82
N GLY A 415 5.35 -2.77 -19.01
CA GLY A 415 5.34 -4.21 -18.70
C GLY A 415 6.06 -4.60 -17.40
N GLY A 416 6.40 -3.61 -16.57
CA GLY A 416 6.94 -3.81 -15.23
C GLY A 416 8.46 -3.80 -15.18
N THR A 417 9.04 -2.85 -14.45
CA THR A 417 10.49 -2.71 -14.22
C THR A 417 10.78 -2.58 -12.73
N LEU A 418 11.66 -3.41 -12.21
CA LEU A 418 12.21 -3.34 -10.86
C LEU A 418 13.60 -2.71 -10.91
N ARG A 419 13.86 -1.71 -10.06
CA ARG A 419 15.18 -1.10 -9.87
C ARG A 419 15.58 -1.26 -8.41
N ILE A 420 16.74 -1.86 -8.16
CA ILE A 420 17.26 -2.10 -6.83
C ILE A 420 18.52 -1.26 -6.66
N PHE A 421 18.54 -0.46 -5.60
CA PHE A 421 19.66 0.37 -5.20
C PHE A 421 20.19 -0.17 -3.87
N LEU A 422 21.51 -0.18 -3.72
CA LEU A 422 22.17 -0.68 -2.52
C LEU A 422 23.33 0.24 -2.16
N SER A 423 23.45 0.59 -0.89
CA SER A 423 24.53 1.44 -0.38
C SER A 423 24.90 1.08 1.05
N SER A 424 26.13 1.44 1.44
CA SER A 424 26.54 1.49 2.85
C SER A 424 26.30 2.86 3.47
N ASP A 425 26.08 3.89 2.65
CA ASP A 425 25.65 5.20 3.12
C ASP A 425 24.11 5.25 3.21
N PRO A 426 23.54 5.98 4.17
CA PRO A 426 22.09 6.13 4.34
C PRO A 426 21.42 7.00 3.26
N VAL A 427 22.10 7.22 2.12
CA VAL A 427 21.63 8.02 0.98
C VAL A 427 21.51 7.12 -0.24
N GLN A 428 20.36 7.17 -0.91
CA GLN A 428 20.11 6.39 -2.11
C GLN A 428 21.07 6.80 -3.24
N PRO A 429 21.81 5.87 -3.85
CA PRO A 429 22.63 6.14 -5.02
C PRO A 429 21.79 6.60 -6.22
N LEU A 430 22.39 7.39 -7.12
CA LEU A 430 21.73 7.83 -8.36
C LEU A 430 21.52 6.69 -9.37
N THR A 431 22.37 5.67 -9.32
CA THR A 431 22.35 4.52 -10.24
C THR A 431 21.92 3.25 -9.51
N PRO A 432 20.96 2.48 -10.06
CA PRO A 432 20.58 1.21 -9.46
C PRO A 432 21.72 0.20 -9.58
N ALA A 433 21.89 -0.62 -8.55
CA ALA A 433 22.78 -1.78 -8.59
C ALA A 433 22.24 -2.85 -9.55
N LEU A 434 20.91 -2.97 -9.65
CA LEU A 434 20.26 -3.96 -10.51
C LEU A 434 18.96 -3.40 -11.10
N THR A 435 18.71 -3.64 -12.38
CA THR A 435 17.45 -3.31 -13.07
C THR A 435 16.94 -4.52 -13.83
N VAL A 436 15.66 -4.89 -13.60
CA VAL A 436 15.07 -6.14 -14.12
C VAL A 436 13.67 -5.85 -14.61
N ASN A 437 13.32 -6.33 -15.80
CA ASN A 437 11.93 -6.31 -16.25
C ASN A 437 11.18 -7.48 -15.61
N VAL A 438 10.12 -7.17 -14.86
CA VAL A 438 9.30 -8.16 -14.17
C VAL A 438 7.84 -7.72 -14.15
N SER A 439 6.96 -8.57 -14.66
CA SER A 439 5.53 -8.37 -14.53
C SER A 439 5.06 -8.98 -13.20
N LEU A 440 4.60 -8.14 -12.28
CA LEU A 440 4.01 -8.61 -11.02
C LEU A 440 2.76 -9.44 -11.28
N CYS A 441 1.99 -9.11 -12.31
CA CYS A 441 0.85 -9.88 -12.77
C CYS A 441 1.23 -11.36 -12.99
N SER A 442 2.31 -11.60 -13.73
CA SER A 442 2.77 -12.96 -14.05
C SER A 442 3.34 -13.68 -12.82
N ALA A 443 4.02 -12.95 -11.94
CA ALA A 443 4.65 -13.49 -10.74
C ALA A 443 3.67 -13.81 -9.61
N LEU A 444 2.73 -12.89 -9.34
CA LEU A 444 1.79 -12.95 -8.21
C LEU A 444 0.47 -13.62 -8.59
N LYS A 445 0.13 -13.62 -9.90
CA LYS A 445 -1.12 -14.15 -10.46
C LYS A 445 -2.32 -13.71 -9.61
N PRO A 446 -2.53 -12.38 -9.46
CA PRO A 446 -3.56 -11.86 -8.59
C PRO A 446 -4.95 -12.23 -9.12
N THR A 447 -5.89 -12.48 -8.22
CA THR A 447 -7.31 -12.62 -8.57
C THR A 447 -8.06 -11.37 -8.11
N ALA A 448 -9.30 -11.18 -8.58
CA ALA A 448 -10.14 -10.07 -8.13
C ALA A 448 -10.38 -10.07 -6.59
N SER A 449 -10.20 -11.21 -5.92
CA SER A 449 -10.19 -11.33 -4.45
C SER A 449 -8.82 -11.04 -3.82
N ASP A 450 -7.72 -11.27 -4.53
CA ASP A 450 -6.35 -11.01 -4.06
C ASP A 450 -5.92 -9.59 -4.39
N SER A 451 -6.51 -8.63 -3.69
CA SER A 451 -6.10 -7.23 -3.82
C SER A 451 -5.01 -6.83 -2.84
N LEU A 452 -4.79 -7.60 -1.77
CA LEU A 452 -3.81 -7.28 -0.73
C LEU A 452 -2.65 -8.27 -0.75
N PHE A 453 -1.45 -7.71 -0.54
CA PHE A 453 -0.18 -8.39 -0.57
C PHE A 453 0.62 -8.03 0.67
N LEU A 454 1.23 -9.04 1.26
CA LEU A 454 2.16 -8.89 2.36
C LEU A 454 3.49 -8.36 1.82
N PHE A 455 4.03 -7.37 2.51
CA PHE A 455 5.37 -6.84 2.30
C PHE A 455 6.18 -7.18 3.54
N GLY A 456 7.38 -7.71 3.37
CA GLY A 456 8.17 -8.12 4.51
C GLY A 456 9.51 -8.74 4.15
N PHE A 457 10.06 -9.46 5.10
CA PHE A 457 11.35 -10.10 5.00
C PHE A 457 11.29 -11.54 5.45
N VAL A 458 12.14 -12.36 4.82
CA VAL A 458 12.43 -13.72 5.25
C VAL A 458 13.94 -13.89 5.29
N ALA A 459 14.45 -14.59 6.29
CA ALA A 459 15.86 -14.94 6.38
C ALA A 459 16.05 -16.37 6.86
N ILE A 460 17.16 -16.97 6.45
CA ILE A 460 17.50 -18.36 6.76
C ILE A 460 18.95 -18.45 7.19
N SER A 461 19.17 -19.13 8.30
CA SER A 461 20.47 -19.67 8.67
C SER A 461 20.38 -21.18 8.45
N SER A 462 21.06 -21.70 7.44
CA SER A 462 21.08 -23.14 7.16
C SER A 462 22.11 -23.86 8.06
N SER A 463 22.89 -24.80 7.52
CA SER A 463 23.96 -25.48 8.27
C SER A 463 25.04 -24.52 8.78
N GLN A 464 25.18 -23.35 8.13
CA GLN A 464 26.04 -22.26 8.55
C GLN A 464 25.25 -21.21 9.32
N ALA A 465 25.83 -20.80 10.45
CA ALA A 465 25.26 -19.84 11.38
C ALA A 465 25.35 -18.40 10.82
N GLN A 466 24.22 -17.71 10.66
CA GLN A 466 24.19 -16.30 10.24
C GLN A 466 23.04 -15.55 10.91
N ARG A 467 23.34 -14.33 11.32
CA ARG A 467 22.41 -13.41 11.97
C ARG A 467 21.93 -12.36 10.98
N HIS A 468 20.63 -12.07 11.05
CA HIS A 468 19.93 -11.14 10.15
C HIS A 468 19.08 -10.16 10.96
N ASP A 469 19.48 -8.90 10.99
CA ASP A 469 18.73 -7.81 11.64
C ASP A 469 18.17 -6.85 10.60
N ILE A 470 16.88 -6.53 10.69
CA ILE A 470 16.24 -5.42 9.98
C ILE A 470 16.17 -4.23 10.94
N LEU A 471 16.94 -3.18 10.65
CA LEU A 471 17.06 -2.00 11.50
C LEU A 471 15.93 -1.00 11.26
N SER A 472 15.49 -0.88 10.01
CA SER A 472 14.39 -0.02 9.60
C SER A 472 13.78 -0.51 8.30
N TRP A 473 12.49 -0.23 8.10
CA TRP A 473 11.79 -0.49 6.85
C TRP A 473 10.76 0.60 6.57
N ASN A 474 10.44 0.80 5.30
CA ASN A 474 9.35 1.65 4.84
C ASN A 474 8.88 1.11 3.50
N PHE A 475 7.58 0.85 3.39
CA PHE A 475 6.95 0.36 2.18
C PHE A 475 5.89 1.37 1.74
N THR A 476 5.92 1.74 0.48
CA THR A 476 4.95 2.64 -0.12
C THR A 476 4.49 2.03 -1.42
N THR A 477 3.19 1.87 -1.60
CA THR A 477 2.62 1.58 -2.92
C THR A 477 2.07 2.88 -3.50
N CYS A 478 1.98 2.97 -4.83
CA CYS A 478 1.01 3.83 -5.49
C CYS A 478 -0.34 3.33 -4.99
N VAL A 479 -0.79 3.93 -3.91
CA VAL A 479 -2.07 3.59 -3.34
C VAL A 479 -3.13 4.18 -4.23
#